data_AF-A0A2V7JYK0-F1
#
_entry.id   AF-A0A2V7JYK0-F1
#
_cell.length_a   1.000
_cell.length_b   1.000
_cell.length_c   1.000
_cell.angle_alpha   90.00
_cell.angle_beta   90.00
_cell.angle_gamma   90.00
#
_symmetry.space_group_name_H-M   'P 1'
#
loop_
_entity.id
_entity.type
_entity.pdbx_description
1 polymer ?
#
loop_
_entity_poly.entity_id
_entity_poly.type
_entity_poly.pdbx_seq_one_letter_code
_entity_poly.pdbx_strand_id
1 'polypeptide(L)'
;MDHPREKAKRVSLRLLAVAGTTVLTLMVSAAPSKATKPEPCPPGRYFVLNQSLLPADASSSDEAVVVGGTAISIGAACRAIPVKVWLSKSGTKIRARWKGCAGLQGKVRLRATIDDTCSIMGGTLIARKLKFRRHFAARLSICGDGILDIARGEQCDGSIGCSPGEVCTGCVCVANQGTTTTTSYVPSSTTSSSSSSTTSSSTSTTTTTTQAPTTTTTATAAPTTSTTTTQDPTTTTVTSTTTSEPSTTSTTSTTITTSTSTTTQAPTTTTTTSTTTMQPPTTSTTASTTTTSRAPTTTTTSTTTTTTLPGTCTGACPIHTVFLILMENHDWSSIRGSQSAPYINDILLPIASHAEQYYNPPGVHPSEPNYLWLEAGTNFGVRNDKPPARNHQSTASHLVNLLDAAGLSWRAYEEGISGIDCPLSNVGLYDVDHDPFVFFDDVTQKNNPQAPRCIEHVRPYSELQTDLINDTVARYNFITPHLCHDMHDACAPLSDPVLQGDTWLSTEVPNILTSPAYADNGALFILWDEAVTGDGPIGMIVLSPKAKGGGYQNTIPYTHSSTLRTIEEIFGVTPMLGDAANATDLSDLFVSFP
;
A
#
# COMPACT_ATOMS: atom_id res chain seq x y z
N MET A 1 52.55 -20.47 35.11
CA MET A 1 53.31 -19.96 36.28
C MET A 1 53.23 -18.44 36.27
N ASP A 2 53.75 -17.80 37.32
CA ASP A 2 53.17 -16.60 37.90
C ASP A 2 53.32 -15.25 37.16
N HIS A 3 52.42 -14.36 37.57
CA HIS A 3 52.55 -12.89 37.65
C HIS A 3 53.84 -12.42 38.39
N PRO A 4 54.13 -11.11 38.62
CA PRO A 4 53.34 -9.88 38.36
C PRO A 4 54.10 -8.64 37.80
N ARG A 5 53.34 -7.55 37.56
CA ARG A 5 53.57 -6.10 37.88
C ARG A 5 55.01 -5.51 37.89
N GLU A 6 55.08 -4.23 37.48
CA GLU A 6 55.37 -3.19 38.49
C GLU A 6 54.59 -1.88 38.27
N LYS A 7 54.79 -0.85 39.13
CA LYS A 7 53.98 0.38 39.19
C LYS A 7 54.83 1.66 39.19
N ALA A 8 54.25 2.69 38.57
CA ALA A 8 54.69 4.08 38.55
C ALA A 8 55.10 4.70 39.90
N LYS A 9 55.92 5.76 39.82
CA LYS A 9 55.84 6.92 40.73
C LYS A 9 56.29 8.23 40.04
N ARG A 10 55.70 9.35 40.48
CA ARG A 10 56.10 10.72 40.11
C ARG A 10 57.15 11.24 41.08
N VAL A 11 57.97 12.19 40.63
CA VAL A 11 58.65 13.18 41.49
C VAL A 11 58.39 14.57 40.90
N SER A 12 58.32 15.60 41.74
CA SER A 12 58.20 17.01 41.33
C SER A 12 58.96 17.87 42.34
N LEU A 13 59.75 18.86 41.89
CA LEU A 13 59.99 20.07 42.69
C LEU A 13 60.57 21.27 41.92
N ARG A 14 59.82 22.38 41.99
CA ARG A 14 60.21 23.82 42.09
C ARG A 14 61.06 24.53 41.02
N LEU A 15 60.68 25.81 40.86
CA LEU A 15 61.22 26.85 39.97
C LEU A 15 62.53 27.47 40.49
N LEU A 16 63.26 28.15 39.58
CA LEU A 16 63.96 29.40 39.91
C LEU A 16 64.13 30.31 38.68
N ALA A 17 64.01 31.62 38.93
CA ALA A 17 64.48 32.80 38.17
C ALA A 17 64.34 32.87 36.62
N VAL A 18 63.38 33.71 36.22
CA VAL A 18 63.20 34.40 34.93
C VAL A 18 64.47 35.05 34.35
N ALA A 19 64.74 34.85 33.04
CA ALA A 19 65.01 35.91 32.06
C ALA A 19 65.18 35.32 30.63
N GLY A 20 64.32 35.69 29.68
CA GLY A 20 64.45 35.28 28.27
C GLY A 20 63.19 35.55 27.45
N THR A 21 63.29 36.37 26.40
CA THR A 21 62.16 36.78 25.56
C THR A 21 61.91 35.81 24.41
N THR A 22 60.72 35.21 24.37
CA THR A 22 60.19 34.57 23.16
C THR A 22 58.67 34.77 23.08
N VAL A 23 58.14 34.99 21.88
CA VAL A 23 56.70 35.16 21.66
C VAL A 23 55.98 33.83 21.88
N LEU A 24 54.94 33.83 22.72
CA LEU A 24 54.01 32.71 22.85
C LEU A 24 52.57 33.23 22.86
N THR A 25 51.69 32.49 22.20
CA THR A 25 50.29 32.83 21.93
C THR A 25 49.48 33.11 23.20
N LEU A 26 48.52 34.04 23.11
CA LEU A 26 47.47 34.18 24.14
C LEU A 26 46.62 32.91 24.18
N MET A 27 46.96 32.00 25.09
CA MET A 27 46.06 30.95 25.55
C MET A 27 44.94 31.58 26.36
N VAL A 28 43.88 32.03 25.68
CA VAL A 28 42.61 32.33 26.34
C VAL A 28 42.13 31.03 26.97
N SER A 29 42.17 30.97 28.30
CA SER A 29 41.74 29.80 29.06
C SER A 29 40.23 29.66 28.98
N ALA A 30 39.76 28.99 27.93
CA ALA A 30 38.36 28.63 27.76
C ALA A 30 37.89 27.89 29.01
N ALA A 31 36.93 28.49 29.72
CA ALA A 31 36.25 27.81 30.82
C ALA A 31 35.69 26.48 30.30
N PRO A 32 35.72 25.39 31.09
CA PRO A 32 35.27 24.08 30.62
C PRO A 32 33.81 24.19 30.18
N SER A 33 33.59 24.16 28.86
CA SER A 33 32.26 24.22 28.28
C SER A 33 31.41 23.13 28.92
N LYS A 34 30.25 23.49 29.45
CA LYS A 34 29.28 22.51 29.93
C LYS A 34 28.86 21.71 28.71
N ALA A 35 29.45 20.53 28.54
CA ALA A 35 29.13 19.61 27.46
C ALA A 35 27.62 19.56 27.29
N THR A 36 27.16 20.03 26.13
CA THR A 36 25.74 20.07 25.78
C THR A 36 25.17 18.67 25.95
N LYS A 37 23.93 18.58 26.44
CA LYS A 37 23.27 17.28 26.55
C LYS A 37 23.19 16.70 25.13
N PRO A 38 23.60 15.44 24.91
CA PRO A 38 23.37 14.78 23.62
C PRO A 38 21.88 14.87 23.26
N GLU A 39 21.60 15.05 21.99
CA GLU A 39 20.24 15.02 21.46
C GLU A 39 19.70 13.58 21.54
N PRO A 40 18.38 13.36 21.70
CA PRO A 40 17.81 12.03 21.60
C PRO A 40 18.05 11.46 20.20
N CYS A 41 18.52 10.22 20.11
CA CYS A 41 18.63 9.57 18.81
C CYS A 41 17.25 9.42 18.17
N PRO A 42 17.14 9.61 16.84
CA PRO A 42 15.88 9.49 16.13
C PRO A 42 15.34 8.04 16.18
N PRO A 43 14.07 7.83 15.78
CA PRO A 43 13.57 6.51 15.43
C PRO A 43 14.45 5.80 14.39
N GLY A 44 14.44 4.47 14.37
CA GLY A 44 15.21 3.70 13.38
C GLY A 44 15.19 2.18 13.57
N ARG A 45 15.57 1.46 12.51
CA ARG A 45 15.72 0.00 12.44
C ARG A 45 17.18 -0.38 12.67
N TYR A 46 17.48 -1.19 13.69
CA TYR A 46 18.85 -1.55 14.07
C TYR A 46 19.13 -3.06 13.90
N PHE A 47 19.91 -3.44 12.89
CA PHE A 47 20.26 -4.83 12.55
C PHE A 47 21.40 -5.40 13.38
N VAL A 48 21.29 -6.66 13.81
CA VAL A 48 22.18 -7.28 14.81
C VAL A 48 23.47 -7.83 14.17
N LEU A 49 24.62 -7.27 14.54
CA LEU A 49 25.90 -7.44 13.83
C LEU A 49 26.65 -8.77 14.08
N ASN A 50 26.33 -9.52 15.15
CA ASN A 50 27.25 -10.54 15.69
C ASN A 50 26.71 -11.98 15.64
N GLN A 51 25.47 -12.16 16.08
CA GLN A 51 24.79 -13.44 16.28
C GLN A 51 23.31 -13.13 16.41
N SER A 52 22.45 -14.02 15.94
CA SER A 52 21.00 -13.86 16.09
C SER A 52 20.64 -13.52 17.54
N LEU A 53 19.85 -12.47 17.76
CA LEU A 53 19.47 -11.96 19.07
C LEU A 53 18.47 -12.90 19.78
N LEU A 54 17.74 -13.69 19.01
CA LEU A 54 16.69 -14.64 19.39
C LEU A 54 17.18 -16.11 19.31
N PRO A 55 16.43 -17.07 19.85
CA PRO A 55 16.59 -18.49 19.52
C PRO A 55 16.34 -18.75 18.03
N ALA A 56 16.96 -19.79 17.45
CA ALA A 56 16.80 -20.11 16.02
C ALA A 56 15.36 -20.53 15.65
N ASP A 57 14.61 -21.05 16.62
CA ASP A 57 13.17 -21.31 16.56
C ASP A 57 12.29 -20.04 16.61
N ALA A 58 12.89 -18.85 16.65
CA ALA A 58 12.20 -17.56 16.64
C ALA A 58 12.92 -16.45 15.84
N SER A 59 14.01 -16.76 15.13
CA SER A 59 14.73 -15.79 14.30
C SER A 59 14.10 -15.72 12.91
N SER A 60 13.38 -14.63 12.63
CA SER A 60 13.01 -14.21 11.27
C SER A 60 14.23 -13.66 10.51
N SER A 61 14.13 -13.53 9.18
CA SER A 61 15.08 -12.77 8.36
C SER A 61 15.27 -11.34 8.89
N ASP A 62 14.16 -10.67 9.20
CA ASP A 62 14.09 -9.32 9.76
C ASP A 62 14.45 -9.29 11.25
N GLU A 63 15.69 -9.62 11.61
CA GLU A 63 16.17 -9.49 12.99
C GLU A 63 16.69 -8.08 13.32
N ALA A 64 15.84 -7.09 13.06
CA ALA A 64 16.04 -5.70 13.46
C ALA A 64 15.42 -5.41 14.83
N VAL A 65 16.12 -4.61 15.65
CA VAL A 65 15.56 -3.94 16.83
C VAL A 65 15.01 -2.58 16.37
N VAL A 66 13.70 -2.48 16.17
CA VAL A 66 13.07 -1.26 15.65
C VAL A 66 12.64 -0.36 16.80
N VAL A 67 13.08 0.90 16.79
CA VAL A 67 12.76 1.92 17.81
C VAL A 67 11.82 2.96 17.18
N GLY A 68 10.51 2.76 17.30
CA GLY A 68 9.48 3.69 16.83
C GLY A 68 9.22 4.83 17.80
N GLY A 69 10.26 5.54 18.26
CA GLY A 69 10.20 6.65 19.21
C GLY A 69 9.66 6.30 20.61
N THR A 70 8.35 6.09 20.71
CA THR A 70 7.66 5.66 21.95
C THR A 70 7.53 4.14 22.08
N ALA A 71 7.64 3.40 20.97
CA ALA A 71 7.52 1.94 20.91
C ALA A 71 8.84 1.23 20.52
N ILE A 72 8.94 -0.06 20.82
CA ILE A 72 10.08 -0.90 20.40
C ILE A 72 9.65 -2.36 20.14
N SER A 73 10.21 -2.96 19.08
CA SER A 73 10.05 -4.38 18.71
C SER A 73 11.41 -5.07 18.50
N ILE A 74 11.41 -6.39 18.29
CA ILE A 74 12.56 -7.17 17.81
C ILE A 74 12.03 -8.23 16.84
N GLY A 75 12.17 -7.96 15.53
CA GLY A 75 11.57 -8.75 14.45
C GLY A 75 10.08 -9.09 14.68
N ALA A 76 9.63 -10.19 14.08
CA ALA A 76 8.29 -10.74 14.33
C ALA A 76 8.13 -11.27 15.77
N ALA A 77 9.20 -11.80 16.37
CA ALA A 77 9.11 -12.53 17.64
C ALA A 77 8.71 -11.65 18.85
N CYS A 78 9.21 -10.42 18.94
CA CYS A 78 8.89 -9.48 20.01
C CYS A 78 8.13 -8.26 19.46
N ARG A 79 6.80 -8.40 19.33
CA ARG A 79 5.87 -7.33 18.91
C ARG A 79 6.12 -5.98 19.61
N ALA A 80 5.70 -4.89 18.97
CA ALA A 80 5.85 -3.54 19.50
C ALA A 80 5.27 -3.37 20.93
N ILE A 81 6.03 -2.72 21.82
CA ILE A 81 5.58 -2.31 23.16
C ILE A 81 6.09 -0.91 23.53
N PRO A 82 5.42 -0.17 24.44
CA PRO A 82 5.92 1.09 24.97
C PRO A 82 7.31 0.93 25.61
N VAL A 83 8.26 1.77 25.19
CA VAL A 83 9.66 1.73 25.62
C VAL A 83 9.99 2.88 26.57
N LYS A 84 10.83 2.62 27.58
CA LYS A 84 11.43 3.71 28.36
C LYS A 84 12.76 4.12 27.74
N VAL A 85 12.74 5.25 27.04
CA VAL A 85 13.92 5.97 26.51
C VAL A 85 14.34 7.06 27.50
N TRP A 86 15.65 7.31 27.68
CA TRP A 86 16.16 8.50 28.37
C TRP A 86 17.64 8.78 28.00
N LEU A 87 18.03 10.06 28.02
CA LEU A 87 19.40 10.50 27.72
C LEU A 87 20.42 10.12 28.81
N SER A 88 21.68 9.93 28.41
CA SER A 88 22.82 9.65 29.28
C SER A 88 24.11 10.27 28.73
N LYS A 89 25.18 10.31 29.53
CA LYS A 89 26.55 10.71 29.10
C LYS A 89 27.23 9.69 28.18
N SER A 90 26.45 8.87 27.48
CA SER A 90 26.91 7.72 26.66
C SER A 90 25.76 7.31 25.75
N GLY A 91 25.27 8.29 24.99
CA GLY A 91 24.10 8.16 24.12
C GLY A 91 22.77 7.88 24.82
N THR A 92 21.81 7.45 24.00
CA THR A 92 20.39 7.24 24.34
C THR A 92 20.16 5.86 24.98
N LYS A 93 19.63 5.82 26.20
CA LYS A 93 19.38 4.57 26.95
C LYS A 93 17.96 4.06 26.76
N ILE A 94 17.85 2.74 26.57
CA ILE A 94 16.61 2.03 26.25
C ILE A 94 16.33 0.93 27.30
N ARG A 95 15.09 0.84 27.77
CA ARG A 95 14.59 -0.28 28.58
C ARG A 95 13.17 -0.69 28.15
N ALA A 96 13.03 -1.94 27.71
CA ALA A 96 11.77 -2.56 27.29
C ALA A 96 11.46 -3.84 28.09
N ARG A 97 10.19 -4.24 28.17
CA ARG A 97 9.71 -5.36 28.99
C ARG A 97 8.46 -6.05 28.41
N TRP A 98 8.64 -7.06 27.58
CA TRP A 98 7.52 -7.85 27.06
C TRP A 98 6.94 -8.79 28.13
N LYS A 99 5.65 -9.15 27.97
CA LYS A 99 5.02 -10.22 28.78
C LYS A 99 5.55 -11.61 28.36
N GLY A 100 5.82 -11.78 27.07
CA GLY A 100 6.53 -12.87 26.39
C GLY A 100 6.87 -12.47 24.95
N CYS A 101 7.67 -13.26 24.25
CA CYS A 101 7.93 -13.17 22.81
C CYS A 101 7.92 -14.61 22.23
N ALA A 102 7.85 -14.78 20.90
CA ALA A 102 8.07 -16.09 20.26
C ALA A 102 9.46 -16.64 20.63
N GLY A 103 9.58 -17.97 20.78
CA GLY A 103 10.76 -18.69 21.31
C GLY A 103 11.15 -18.37 22.77
N LEU A 104 10.81 -17.19 23.31
CA LEU A 104 11.29 -16.69 24.59
C LEU A 104 10.20 -16.73 25.67
N GLN A 105 10.07 -17.87 26.33
CA GLN A 105 9.06 -18.12 27.36
C GLN A 105 9.12 -17.13 28.54
N GLY A 106 8.01 -16.42 28.76
CA GLY A 106 7.82 -15.51 29.89
C GLY A 106 8.49 -14.15 29.74
N LYS A 107 8.55 -13.38 30.83
CA LYS A 107 8.86 -11.93 30.79
C LYS A 107 10.27 -11.63 30.26
N VAL A 108 10.36 -11.31 28.97
CA VAL A 108 11.57 -10.84 28.28
C VAL A 108 11.88 -9.38 28.65
N ARG A 109 13.16 -9.04 28.73
CA ARG A 109 13.63 -7.68 29.06
C ARG A 109 14.80 -7.28 28.18
N LEU A 110 14.68 -6.15 27.49
CA LEU A 110 15.78 -5.50 26.78
C LEU A 110 16.38 -4.40 27.67
N ARG A 111 17.71 -4.31 27.66
CA ARG A 111 18.47 -3.15 28.13
C ARG A 111 19.45 -2.79 27.02
N ALA A 112 19.33 -1.60 26.46
CA ALA A 112 20.19 -1.15 25.38
C ALA A 112 20.67 0.28 25.59
N THR A 113 21.70 0.64 24.83
CA THR A 113 22.29 1.96 24.68
C THR A 113 22.50 2.14 23.18
N ILE A 114 21.79 3.08 22.57
CA ILE A 114 22.29 3.70 21.35
C ILE A 114 23.42 4.66 21.79
N ASP A 115 24.53 4.73 21.07
CA ASP A 115 25.62 5.68 21.37
C ASP A 115 25.24 7.15 21.04
N ASP A 116 26.21 8.04 21.07
CA ASP A 116 26.08 9.47 20.78
C ASP A 116 26.32 9.83 19.30
N THR A 117 26.67 8.86 18.45
CA THR A 117 26.61 8.97 16.97
C THR A 117 25.27 8.53 16.40
N CYS A 118 24.45 7.88 17.23
CA CYS A 118 23.20 7.20 16.90
C CYS A 118 23.33 5.97 15.97
N SER A 119 24.54 5.63 15.52
CA SER A 119 24.80 4.53 14.58
C SER A 119 24.82 3.14 15.23
N ILE A 120 25.27 2.98 16.48
CA ILE A 120 25.35 1.64 17.14
C ILE A 120 24.48 1.56 18.40
N MET A 121 23.68 0.49 18.47
CA MET A 121 22.95 0.06 19.65
C MET A 121 23.63 -1.15 20.32
N GLY A 122 24.29 -0.93 21.46
CA GLY A 122 24.84 -1.99 22.32
C GLY A 122 23.88 -2.40 23.44
N GLY A 123 23.64 -3.70 23.65
CA GLY A 123 22.62 -4.14 24.62
C GLY A 123 22.67 -5.58 25.11
N THR A 124 21.62 -5.95 25.85
CA THR A 124 21.39 -7.30 26.37
C THR A 124 19.89 -7.62 26.37
N LEU A 125 19.51 -8.73 25.75
CA LEU A 125 18.18 -9.34 25.85
C LEU A 125 18.19 -10.44 26.93
N ILE A 126 17.15 -10.51 27.76
CA ILE A 126 17.11 -11.37 28.95
C ILE A 126 15.72 -12.02 29.09
N ALA A 127 15.62 -13.35 28.95
CA ALA A 127 14.41 -14.14 29.22
C ALA A 127 14.68 -15.14 30.35
N ARG A 128 14.35 -14.73 31.59
CA ARG A 128 14.85 -15.40 32.81
C ARG A 128 14.37 -16.84 33.00
N LYS A 129 13.19 -17.24 32.49
CA LYS A 129 12.69 -18.62 32.66
C LYS A 129 13.59 -19.63 31.95
N LEU A 130 13.99 -19.34 30.71
CA LEU A 130 14.88 -20.17 29.90
C LEU A 130 16.37 -20.02 30.26
N LYS A 131 16.69 -19.29 31.34
CA LYS A 131 18.06 -18.81 31.68
C LYS A 131 18.74 -17.98 30.56
N PHE A 132 18.01 -17.63 29.50
CA PHE A 132 18.52 -16.97 28.31
C PHE A 132 18.97 -15.52 28.60
N ARG A 133 20.21 -15.22 28.22
CA ARG A 133 20.80 -13.88 28.25
C ARG A 133 21.76 -13.75 27.08
N ARG A 134 21.39 -12.99 26.05
CA ARG A 134 22.25 -12.69 24.92
C ARG A 134 22.67 -11.23 24.94
N HIS A 135 23.96 -11.00 24.72
CA HIS A 135 24.53 -9.66 24.49
C HIS A 135 24.65 -9.43 22.99
N PHE A 136 24.41 -8.20 22.56
CA PHE A 136 24.43 -7.84 21.15
C PHE A 136 24.98 -6.44 20.94
N ALA A 137 25.48 -6.21 19.74
CA ALA A 137 25.58 -4.90 19.12
C ALA A 137 24.72 -4.95 17.85
N ALA A 138 24.04 -3.85 17.54
CA ALA A 138 23.27 -3.67 16.33
C ALA A 138 23.61 -2.31 15.69
N ARG A 139 23.59 -2.20 14.37
CA ARG A 139 23.83 -0.95 13.62
C ARG A 139 22.52 -0.45 13.06
N LEU A 140 22.29 0.86 13.11
CA LEU A 140 21.21 1.53 12.39
C LEU A 140 21.38 1.24 10.89
N SER A 141 20.38 0.66 10.22
CA SER A 141 20.41 0.57 8.75
C SER A 141 20.56 1.98 8.19
N ILE A 142 21.54 2.13 7.31
CA ILE A 142 21.75 3.31 6.47
C ILE A 142 22.26 2.81 5.13
N CYS A 143 21.80 3.45 4.06
CA CYS A 143 22.28 3.16 2.72
C CYS A 143 23.82 3.11 2.61
N GLY A 144 24.32 2.02 2.04
CA GLY A 144 25.73 1.72 1.81
C GLY A 144 26.42 1.00 2.97
N ASP A 145 25.68 0.39 3.90
CA ASP A 145 26.25 -0.27 5.09
C ASP A 145 26.52 -1.78 4.94
N GLY A 146 26.02 -2.38 3.87
CA GLY A 146 26.06 -3.81 3.54
C GLY A 146 24.82 -4.62 3.95
N ILE A 147 23.72 -3.97 4.36
CA ILE A 147 22.46 -4.60 4.75
C ILE A 147 21.31 -3.95 3.99
N LEU A 148 20.52 -4.75 3.27
CA LEU A 148 19.35 -4.29 2.54
C LEU A 148 18.14 -4.15 3.48
N ASP A 149 17.74 -2.93 3.87
CA ASP A 149 16.52 -2.70 4.65
C ASP A 149 15.34 -2.31 3.75
N ILE A 150 14.69 -3.30 3.13
CA ILE A 150 13.54 -3.11 2.22
C ILE A 150 12.45 -2.27 2.88
N ALA A 151 12.13 -2.53 4.15
CA ALA A 151 11.16 -1.76 4.95
C ALA A 151 11.71 -0.41 5.49
N ARG A 152 12.74 0.12 4.83
CA ARG A 152 13.25 1.49 4.89
C ARG A 152 13.34 2.15 3.50
N GLY A 153 12.79 1.50 2.46
CA GLY A 153 12.85 1.93 1.06
C GLY A 153 14.15 1.55 0.33
N GLU A 154 15.02 0.73 0.92
CA GLU A 154 16.29 0.33 0.31
C GLU A 154 16.05 -0.84 -0.67
N GLN A 155 16.19 -0.59 -1.97
CA GLN A 155 16.08 -1.58 -3.06
C GLN A 155 17.41 -2.32 -3.32
N CYS A 156 18.53 -1.73 -2.91
CA CYS A 156 19.87 -2.29 -2.99
C CYS A 156 20.73 -1.74 -1.85
N ASP A 157 21.81 -2.44 -1.49
CA ASP A 157 22.85 -1.85 -0.64
C ASP A 157 24.24 -2.32 -1.07
N GLY A 158 25.08 -1.37 -1.49
CA GLY A 158 26.49 -1.60 -1.81
C GLY A 158 26.69 -2.58 -2.96
N SER A 159 26.90 -3.86 -2.64
CA SER A 159 27.03 -4.97 -3.60
C SER A 159 25.89 -6.00 -3.52
N ILE A 160 24.90 -5.81 -2.64
CA ILE A 160 23.61 -6.50 -2.70
C ILE A 160 22.82 -5.78 -3.79
N GLY A 161 22.80 -6.39 -4.97
CA GLY A 161 22.73 -5.67 -6.24
C GLY A 161 21.38 -5.73 -6.96
N CYS A 162 21.18 -4.67 -7.75
CA CYS A 162 20.09 -4.46 -8.69
C CYS A 162 20.10 -5.43 -9.89
N SER A 163 19.12 -5.26 -10.79
CA SER A 163 18.98 -6.08 -11.99
C SER A 163 20.18 -5.93 -12.95
N PRO A 164 20.45 -6.92 -13.83
CA PRO A 164 21.53 -6.82 -14.81
C PRO A 164 21.35 -5.64 -15.77
N GLY A 165 22.15 -4.58 -15.58
CA GLY A 165 22.02 -3.31 -16.30
C GLY A 165 21.77 -2.10 -15.40
N GLU A 166 21.61 -2.30 -14.09
CA GLU A 166 21.39 -1.25 -13.10
C GLU A 166 22.62 -1.06 -12.18
N VAL A 167 22.66 0.06 -11.46
CA VAL A 167 23.65 0.38 -10.42
C VAL A 167 22.94 0.90 -9.17
N CYS A 168 23.45 0.52 -8.00
CA CYS A 168 22.90 0.98 -6.74
C CYS A 168 23.28 2.44 -6.47
N THR A 169 22.32 3.35 -6.47
CA THR A 169 22.55 4.80 -6.28
C THR A 169 21.58 5.33 -5.23
N GLY A 170 22.08 5.78 -4.09
CA GLY A 170 21.22 6.20 -2.96
C GLY A 170 20.35 5.06 -2.40
N CYS A 171 20.73 3.82 -2.66
CA CYS A 171 19.99 2.59 -2.32
C CYS A 171 18.65 2.41 -3.05
N VAL A 172 18.49 3.16 -4.15
CA VAL A 172 17.53 2.89 -5.22
C VAL A 172 18.28 2.24 -6.38
N CYS A 173 17.63 1.32 -7.08
CA CYS A 173 18.15 0.74 -8.31
C CYS A 173 17.88 1.66 -9.48
N VAL A 174 18.95 2.12 -10.14
CA VAL A 174 18.85 3.02 -11.30
C VAL A 174 19.57 2.42 -12.50
N ALA A 175 19.00 2.58 -13.69
CA ALA A 175 19.61 2.10 -14.93
C ALA A 175 21.03 2.67 -15.09
N ASN A 176 21.99 1.79 -15.39
CA ASN A 176 23.39 2.14 -15.56
C ASN A 176 23.55 2.97 -16.84
N GLN A 177 23.58 4.29 -16.70
CA GLN A 177 23.74 5.26 -17.79
C GLN A 177 25.10 5.08 -18.47
N GLY A 178 25.14 4.16 -19.44
CA GLY A 178 26.35 3.72 -20.13
C GLY A 178 27.08 4.90 -20.75
N THR A 179 28.24 5.24 -20.19
CA THR A 179 29.06 6.35 -20.68
C THR A 179 29.62 5.98 -22.06
N THR A 180 28.91 6.41 -23.11
CA THR A 180 29.20 6.05 -24.52
C THR A 180 30.57 6.57 -24.95
N THR A 181 31.58 5.73 -24.72
CA THR A 181 32.97 5.99 -25.10
C THR A 181 33.14 5.68 -26.58
N THR A 182 32.92 6.69 -27.42
CA THR A 182 33.01 6.61 -28.89
C THR A 182 34.40 6.18 -29.35
N THR A 183 34.61 4.86 -29.44
CA THR A 183 35.85 4.26 -29.93
C THR A 183 35.76 4.14 -31.44
N SER A 184 36.35 5.09 -32.16
CA SER A 184 36.35 5.12 -33.62
C SER A 184 37.14 3.96 -34.22
N TYR A 185 36.45 2.88 -34.60
CA TYR A 185 37.06 1.72 -35.24
C TYR A 185 37.20 1.93 -36.75
N VAL A 186 38.44 2.05 -37.24
CA VAL A 186 38.73 2.13 -38.69
C VAL A 186 38.68 0.71 -39.30
N PRO A 187 37.92 0.46 -40.38
CA PRO A 187 37.84 -0.87 -40.98
C PRO A 187 39.12 -1.20 -41.76
N SER A 188 39.92 -2.13 -41.26
CA SER A 188 40.94 -2.81 -42.08
C SER A 188 40.28 -3.76 -43.08
N SER A 189 40.78 -3.78 -44.31
CA SER A 189 40.25 -4.60 -45.41
C SER A 189 40.58 -6.09 -45.25
N THR A 190 39.59 -6.96 -45.48
CA THR A 190 39.81 -8.41 -45.66
C THR A 190 39.27 -8.84 -47.03
N THR A 191 40.14 -9.38 -47.88
CA THR A 191 39.81 -9.80 -49.25
C THR A 191 39.04 -11.13 -49.25
N SER A 192 37.99 -11.23 -50.06
CA SER A 192 37.41 -12.51 -50.51
C SER A 192 36.74 -12.32 -51.87
N SER A 193 36.86 -13.33 -52.75
CA SER A 193 36.67 -13.14 -54.19
C SER A 193 35.93 -14.29 -54.87
N SER A 194 34.78 -14.00 -55.50
CA SER A 194 34.13 -14.92 -56.45
C SER A 194 33.20 -14.19 -57.43
N SER A 195 33.70 -14.02 -58.66
CA SER A 195 32.99 -14.10 -59.94
C SER A 195 31.53 -13.59 -60.10
N SER A 196 31.42 -12.41 -60.70
CA SER A 196 30.78 -12.20 -62.02
C SER A 196 29.30 -12.56 -62.26
N SER A 197 28.48 -11.52 -62.40
CA SER A 197 27.65 -11.32 -63.61
C SER A 197 27.40 -9.82 -63.86
N THR A 198 27.24 -9.42 -65.13
CA THR A 198 26.98 -8.03 -65.57
C THR A 198 25.47 -7.86 -65.86
N THR A 199 24.85 -6.68 -65.86
CA THR A 199 25.13 -5.51 -66.74
C THR A 199 24.25 -4.31 -66.33
N SER A 200 24.47 -3.14 -66.93
CA SER A 200 23.54 -2.00 -67.06
C SER A 200 23.46 -0.98 -65.90
N SER A 201 24.29 0.06 -66.02
CA SER A 201 24.19 1.31 -65.25
C SER A 201 23.04 2.20 -65.75
N SER A 202 22.45 3.00 -64.87
CA SER A 202 21.92 4.32 -65.24
C SER A 202 22.03 5.30 -64.08
N THR A 203 22.42 6.54 -64.38
CA THR A 203 22.60 7.63 -63.41
C THR A 203 21.30 8.40 -63.23
N SER A 204 20.98 8.83 -62.01
CA SER A 204 19.93 9.82 -61.75
C SER A 204 20.41 10.87 -60.75
N THR A 205 20.23 12.14 -61.10
CA THR A 205 20.82 13.29 -60.41
C THR A 205 19.83 13.92 -59.43
N THR A 206 20.23 14.11 -58.17
CA THR A 206 19.45 14.86 -57.18
C THR A 206 19.20 16.29 -57.66
N THR A 207 17.93 16.67 -57.81
CA THR A 207 17.54 18.02 -58.22
C THR A 207 16.62 18.64 -57.17
N THR A 208 17.16 19.55 -56.38
CA THR A 208 16.41 20.30 -55.36
C THR A 208 15.54 21.36 -56.03
N THR A 209 14.23 21.36 -55.75
CA THR A 209 13.30 22.39 -56.24
C THR A 209 12.59 23.05 -55.06
N THR A 210 12.94 24.32 -54.80
CA THR A 210 12.22 25.18 -53.86
C THR A 210 10.91 25.67 -54.49
N GLN A 211 9.82 25.70 -53.73
CA GLN A 211 8.57 26.35 -54.16
C GLN A 211 8.03 27.28 -53.06
N ALA A 212 7.49 28.42 -53.49
CA ALA A 212 7.01 29.52 -52.63
C ALA A 212 5.50 29.37 -52.33
N PRO A 213 4.95 30.06 -51.31
CA PRO A 213 3.58 29.80 -50.84
C PRO A 213 2.50 30.33 -51.79
N THR A 214 1.39 29.60 -51.88
CA THR A 214 0.20 30.01 -52.65
C THR A 214 -0.90 30.49 -51.70
N THR A 215 -1.38 31.71 -51.90
CA THR A 215 -2.56 32.27 -51.21
C THR A 215 -3.86 31.79 -51.87
N THR A 216 -4.82 31.31 -51.08
CA THR A 216 -6.17 30.95 -51.56
C THR A 216 -7.23 31.80 -50.86
N THR A 217 -8.15 32.36 -51.64
CA THR A 217 -9.14 33.37 -51.20
C THR A 217 -10.39 32.74 -50.62
N THR A 218 -10.94 33.34 -49.55
CA THR A 218 -12.24 32.98 -48.97
C THR A 218 -13.41 33.39 -49.88
N ALA A 219 -14.44 32.55 -49.98
CA ALA A 219 -15.74 32.90 -50.56
C ALA A 219 -16.88 32.37 -49.68
N THR A 220 -17.90 33.19 -49.45
CA THR A 220 -19.03 32.89 -48.55
C THR A 220 -20.26 32.41 -49.34
N ALA A 221 -20.98 31.41 -48.84
CA ALA A 221 -22.31 31.03 -49.31
C ALA A 221 -23.27 30.90 -48.10
N ALA A 222 -24.54 31.25 -48.31
CA ALA A 222 -25.59 31.32 -47.30
C ALA A 222 -26.42 30.01 -47.23
N PRO A 223 -27.20 29.76 -46.16
CA PRO A 223 -27.77 28.44 -45.90
C PRO A 223 -29.07 28.16 -46.68
N THR A 224 -29.32 26.88 -46.98
CA THR A 224 -30.61 26.36 -47.44
C THR A 224 -31.26 25.48 -46.38
N THR A 225 -32.51 25.78 -46.04
CA THR A 225 -33.33 25.01 -45.08
C THR A 225 -33.93 23.76 -45.74
N SER A 226 -34.01 22.65 -44.99
CA SER A 226 -34.81 21.48 -45.35
C SER A 226 -35.53 20.93 -44.11
N THR A 227 -36.80 20.56 -44.28
CA THR A 227 -37.71 20.13 -43.20
C THR A 227 -37.77 18.61 -43.06
N THR A 228 -37.77 18.12 -41.82
CA THR A 228 -38.04 16.71 -41.50
C THR A 228 -39.55 16.45 -41.39
N THR A 229 -40.04 15.34 -41.97
CA THR A 229 -41.43 14.88 -41.85
C THR A 229 -41.44 13.44 -41.36
N THR A 230 -42.26 13.15 -40.35
CA THR A 230 -42.38 11.82 -39.70
C THR A 230 -43.36 10.90 -40.44
N GLN A 231 -43.08 9.58 -40.48
CA GLN A 231 -44.07 8.53 -40.76
C GLN A 231 -43.77 7.25 -39.94
N ASP A 232 -44.81 6.46 -39.68
CA ASP A 232 -44.78 5.22 -38.90
C ASP A 232 -44.19 4.01 -39.65
N PRO A 233 -43.58 3.04 -38.93
CA PRO A 233 -43.35 1.69 -39.42
C PRO A 233 -44.59 0.79 -39.20
N THR A 234 -45.08 0.13 -40.25
CA THR A 234 -46.22 -0.79 -40.18
C THR A 234 -45.77 -2.25 -39.98
N THR A 235 -46.44 -3.00 -39.10
CA THR A 235 -46.18 -4.44 -38.86
C THR A 235 -46.59 -5.32 -40.04
N THR A 236 -45.82 -6.37 -40.35
CA THR A 236 -46.28 -7.50 -41.19
C THR A 236 -45.59 -8.79 -40.77
N THR A 237 -46.36 -9.86 -40.63
CA THR A 237 -45.90 -11.20 -40.23
C THR A 237 -45.76 -12.11 -41.44
N VAL A 238 -44.71 -12.95 -41.49
CA VAL A 238 -44.57 -14.04 -42.47
C VAL A 238 -44.20 -15.35 -41.76
N THR A 239 -44.87 -16.44 -42.15
CA THR A 239 -44.66 -17.80 -41.63
C THR A 239 -43.84 -18.63 -42.62
N SER A 240 -43.01 -19.56 -42.13
CA SER A 240 -42.26 -20.51 -42.95
C SER A 240 -42.51 -21.96 -42.51
N THR A 241 -42.49 -22.89 -43.47
CA THR A 241 -42.76 -24.33 -43.28
C THR A 241 -41.75 -25.17 -44.06
N THR A 242 -41.43 -26.36 -43.55
CA THR A 242 -40.37 -27.26 -44.05
C THR A 242 -40.90 -28.57 -44.63
N THR A 243 -40.20 -29.13 -45.62
CA THR A 243 -40.42 -30.49 -46.15
C THR A 243 -39.07 -31.04 -46.67
N SER A 244 -38.90 -32.37 -46.79
CA SER A 244 -37.60 -33.05 -46.62
C SER A 244 -37.18 -34.04 -47.72
N GLU A 245 -35.88 -34.38 -47.72
CA GLU A 245 -35.27 -35.67 -48.16
C GLU A 245 -35.26 -36.08 -49.65
N PRO A 246 -34.46 -37.10 -50.05
CA PRO A 246 -33.42 -37.87 -49.32
C PRO A 246 -31.99 -37.53 -49.85
N SER A 247 -30.88 -38.28 -49.76
CA SER A 247 -30.44 -39.58 -49.19
C SER A 247 -28.94 -39.44 -48.76
N THR A 248 -28.09 -40.41 -48.36
CA THR A 248 -28.01 -41.90 -48.42
C THR A 248 -27.03 -42.43 -47.33
N THR A 249 -26.86 -43.75 -47.19
CA THR A 249 -26.14 -44.42 -46.07
C THR A 249 -24.78 -45.07 -46.44
N SER A 250 -23.86 -45.20 -45.47
CA SER A 250 -23.17 -46.47 -45.15
C SER A 250 -22.48 -46.42 -43.76
N THR A 251 -22.12 -47.57 -43.18
CA THR A 251 -22.01 -47.77 -41.71
C THR A 251 -20.83 -48.66 -41.29
N THR A 252 -20.29 -48.49 -40.08
CA THR A 252 -19.61 -49.53 -39.26
C THR A 252 -19.69 -49.15 -37.77
N SER A 253 -19.78 -50.11 -36.85
CA SER A 253 -20.17 -49.87 -35.43
C SER A 253 -19.42 -50.75 -34.41
N THR A 254 -19.07 -50.21 -33.23
CA THR A 254 -18.62 -51.01 -32.05
C THR A 254 -19.08 -50.43 -30.69
N THR A 255 -20.32 -50.70 -30.31
CA THR A 255 -20.76 -51.31 -29.02
C THR A 255 -20.15 -50.88 -27.66
N ILE A 256 -20.97 -50.14 -26.86
CA ILE A 256 -21.19 -50.25 -25.38
C ILE A 256 -19.97 -49.96 -24.45
N THR A 257 -20.02 -49.03 -23.49
CA THR A 257 -20.84 -49.12 -22.24
C THR A 257 -21.13 -47.73 -21.63
N THR A 258 -22.28 -47.58 -20.96
CA THR A 258 -22.64 -46.40 -20.16
C THR A 258 -23.01 -46.81 -18.74
N SER A 259 -22.54 -46.06 -17.73
CA SER A 259 -22.79 -46.32 -16.31
C SER A 259 -23.65 -45.22 -15.70
N THR A 260 -24.84 -45.57 -15.21
CA THR A 260 -25.74 -44.64 -14.50
C THR A 260 -26.16 -45.25 -13.18
N SER A 261 -25.88 -44.58 -12.06
CA SER A 261 -26.19 -45.06 -10.70
C SER A 261 -27.35 -44.29 -10.08
N THR A 262 -28.52 -44.92 -10.01
CA THR A 262 -29.68 -44.44 -9.24
C THR A 262 -29.82 -45.24 -7.94
N THR A 263 -30.19 -44.58 -6.84
CA THR A 263 -30.55 -45.28 -5.59
C THR A 263 -31.89 -44.78 -5.05
N THR A 264 -32.82 -45.74 -5.01
CA THR A 264 -34.18 -45.75 -4.47
C THR A 264 -34.43 -44.98 -3.17
N GLN A 265 -35.64 -44.40 -3.06
CA GLN A 265 -36.20 -43.84 -1.82
C GLN A 265 -37.36 -44.74 -1.32
N ALA A 266 -37.54 -44.87 0.00
CA ALA A 266 -38.63 -45.63 0.63
C ALA A 266 -39.11 -44.92 1.93
N PRO A 267 -40.36 -45.15 2.38
CA PRO A 267 -41.12 -44.13 3.13
C PRO A 267 -41.14 -44.28 4.65
N THR A 268 -41.59 -43.23 5.35
CA THR A 268 -42.00 -43.29 6.78
C THR A 268 -43.20 -42.35 7.03
N THR A 269 -43.96 -42.62 8.10
CA THR A 269 -45.35 -42.18 8.33
C THR A 269 -45.55 -40.81 8.99
N THR A 270 -46.69 -40.20 8.68
CA THR A 270 -47.21 -38.98 9.32
C THR A 270 -47.74 -39.25 10.74
N THR A 271 -47.36 -38.44 11.72
CA THR A 271 -48.05 -38.31 13.03
C THR A 271 -48.15 -36.84 13.41
N THR A 272 -49.32 -36.37 13.84
CA THR A 272 -49.59 -34.96 14.19
C THR A 272 -49.67 -34.78 15.70
N THR A 273 -48.86 -33.89 16.28
CA THR A 273 -48.98 -33.47 17.69
C THR A 273 -48.70 -31.97 17.83
N SER A 274 -49.57 -31.26 18.54
CA SER A 274 -49.47 -29.81 18.81
C SER A 274 -48.39 -29.49 19.84
N THR A 275 -47.74 -28.32 19.72
CA THR A 275 -46.83 -27.77 20.74
C THR A 275 -47.37 -26.45 21.32
N THR A 276 -47.38 -26.36 22.64
CA THR A 276 -47.87 -25.20 23.40
C THR A 276 -46.72 -24.26 23.74
N THR A 277 -46.91 -22.95 23.55
CA THR A 277 -45.95 -21.91 23.95
C THR A 277 -45.82 -21.82 25.47
N MET A 278 -44.59 -21.72 25.97
CA MET A 278 -44.31 -21.30 27.35
C MET A 278 -43.38 -20.08 27.37
N GLN A 279 -43.73 -19.12 28.22
CA GLN A 279 -43.07 -17.83 28.37
C GLN A 279 -42.04 -17.86 29.52
N PRO A 280 -40.96 -17.05 29.50
CA PRO A 280 -39.99 -16.99 30.60
C PRO A 280 -40.63 -16.50 31.92
N PRO A 281 -40.14 -16.97 33.09
CA PRO A 281 -40.73 -16.65 34.38
C PRO A 281 -40.40 -15.23 34.86
N THR A 282 -41.42 -14.52 35.34
CA THR A 282 -41.27 -13.21 36.00
C THR A 282 -40.92 -13.38 37.49
N THR A 283 -39.74 -12.93 37.91
CA THR A 283 -39.36 -12.89 39.34
C THR A 283 -39.88 -11.63 40.04
N SER A 284 -40.70 -11.81 41.06
CA SER A 284 -41.21 -10.73 41.91
C SER A 284 -40.17 -10.30 42.96
N THR A 285 -39.83 -9.01 43.01
CA THR A 285 -38.98 -8.44 44.07
C THR A 285 -39.81 -7.54 44.99
N THR A 286 -39.90 -7.93 46.27
CA THR A 286 -40.68 -7.23 47.29
C THR A 286 -40.04 -5.90 47.68
N ALA A 287 -40.82 -4.81 47.68
CA ALA A 287 -40.37 -3.54 48.24
C ALA A 287 -40.28 -3.64 49.78
N SER A 288 -39.15 -3.23 50.36
CA SER A 288 -38.95 -3.14 51.81
C SER A 288 -38.36 -1.78 52.16
N THR A 289 -39.03 -1.03 53.03
CA THR A 289 -38.69 0.37 53.34
C THR A 289 -37.93 0.43 54.67
N THR A 290 -36.63 0.73 54.61
CA THR A 290 -35.78 0.85 55.80
C THR A 290 -35.15 2.24 55.87
N THR A 291 -35.62 3.07 56.79
CA THR A 291 -35.04 4.39 57.10
C THR A 291 -33.86 4.25 58.08
N THR A 292 -32.67 4.72 57.72
CA THR A 292 -31.50 4.75 58.63
C THR A 292 -30.72 6.06 58.49
N SER A 293 -30.15 6.56 59.60
CA SER A 293 -29.62 7.93 59.71
C SER A 293 -28.10 8.04 59.53
N ARG A 294 -27.70 8.99 58.66
CA ARG A 294 -26.47 9.83 58.66
C ARG A 294 -25.19 9.33 59.36
N ALA A 295 -24.12 9.22 58.58
CA ALA A 295 -22.76 9.56 58.99
C ALA A 295 -22.08 10.45 57.91
N PRO A 296 -21.20 11.42 58.26
CA PRO A 296 -20.54 12.28 57.28
C PRO A 296 -19.23 11.65 56.77
N THR A 297 -19.09 11.51 55.45
CA THR A 297 -17.84 11.06 54.81
C THR A 297 -17.05 12.25 54.27
N THR A 298 -15.77 12.35 54.62
CA THR A 298 -14.88 13.43 54.17
C THR A 298 -14.63 13.40 52.67
N THR A 299 -14.87 14.52 52.00
CA THR A 299 -14.57 14.71 50.57
C THR A 299 -13.06 14.78 50.33
N THR A 300 -12.46 13.66 49.90
CA THR A 300 -11.10 13.67 49.35
C THR A 300 -11.16 14.15 47.90
N THR A 301 -10.80 15.41 47.65
CA THR A 301 -10.75 15.98 46.29
C THR A 301 -9.62 15.35 45.48
N SER A 302 -9.94 14.27 44.76
CA SER A 302 -9.07 13.71 43.72
C SER A 302 -9.13 14.61 42.49
N THR A 303 -8.20 15.56 42.38
CA THR A 303 -8.05 16.39 41.18
C THR A 303 -7.57 15.53 40.01
N THR A 304 -8.51 15.00 39.23
CA THR A 304 -8.22 14.26 38.00
C THR A 304 -7.71 15.23 36.95
N THR A 305 -6.39 15.38 36.84
CA THR A 305 -5.76 16.14 35.75
C THR A 305 -5.90 15.35 34.46
N THR A 306 -7.04 15.52 33.78
CA THR A 306 -7.28 14.95 32.46
C THR A 306 -6.32 15.59 31.46
N THR A 307 -5.27 14.85 31.08
CA THR A 307 -4.41 15.23 29.95
C THR A 307 -5.21 15.09 28.66
N THR A 308 -5.86 16.16 28.24
CA THR A 308 -6.48 16.27 26.92
C THR A 308 -5.42 16.15 25.84
N LEU A 309 -5.60 15.24 24.89
CA LEU A 309 -4.87 15.31 23.62
C LEU A 309 -5.27 16.61 22.90
N PRO A 310 -4.35 17.28 22.18
CA PRO A 310 -4.76 18.24 21.15
C PRO A 310 -5.53 17.48 20.06
N GLY A 311 -6.69 18.00 19.64
CA GLY A 311 -7.59 17.31 18.71
C GLY A 311 -9.10 17.44 18.99
N THR A 312 -9.52 18.35 19.89
CA THR A 312 -10.94 18.61 20.16
C THR A 312 -11.56 19.55 19.12
N CYS A 313 -11.96 18.99 17.97
CA CYS A 313 -12.79 19.69 17.00
C CYS A 313 -14.24 19.82 17.54
N THR A 314 -14.84 21.01 17.48
CA THR A 314 -16.17 21.28 18.02
C THR A 314 -17.25 21.27 16.92
N GLY A 315 -17.44 20.10 16.32
CA GLY A 315 -18.40 19.84 15.25
C GLY A 315 -18.16 18.46 14.64
N ALA A 316 -18.93 18.09 13.60
CA ALA A 316 -18.51 17.03 12.70
C ALA A 316 -17.20 17.50 12.04
N CYS A 317 -16.12 16.76 12.30
CA CYS A 317 -14.81 17.06 11.73
C CYS A 317 -14.68 16.20 10.47
N PRO A 318 -14.57 16.80 9.27
CA PRO A 318 -14.49 16.03 8.04
C PRO A 318 -13.25 15.15 8.01
N ILE A 319 -13.28 14.15 7.14
CA ILE A 319 -12.07 13.42 6.73
C ILE A 319 -11.35 14.32 5.73
N HIS A 320 -10.06 14.58 5.96
CA HIS A 320 -9.33 15.52 5.11
C HIS A 320 -8.72 14.81 3.91
N THR A 321 -7.96 13.73 4.13
CA THR A 321 -7.24 13.00 3.08
C THR A 321 -7.71 11.56 2.99
N VAL A 322 -7.98 11.09 1.77
CA VAL A 322 -8.30 9.69 1.48
C VAL A 322 -7.09 9.02 0.86
N PHE A 323 -6.79 7.82 1.34
CA PHE A 323 -5.91 6.85 0.71
C PHE A 323 -6.76 5.61 0.39
N LEU A 324 -6.72 5.13 -0.84
CA LEU A 324 -7.35 3.88 -1.27
C LEU A 324 -6.25 2.98 -1.82
N ILE A 325 -5.92 1.92 -1.07
CA ILE A 325 -5.11 0.82 -1.58
C ILE A 325 -6.09 -0.19 -2.18
N LEU A 326 -5.89 -0.55 -3.44
CA LEU A 326 -6.65 -1.58 -4.14
C LEU A 326 -5.77 -2.82 -4.36
N MET A 327 -6.29 -3.96 -3.93
CA MET A 327 -5.68 -5.29 -4.02
C MET A 327 -6.46 -6.13 -5.03
N GLU A 328 -5.81 -7.11 -5.64
CA GLU A 328 -6.36 -7.97 -6.69
C GLU A 328 -6.98 -9.27 -6.19
N ASN A 329 -7.77 -9.90 -7.06
CA ASN A 329 -8.96 -10.67 -6.71
C ASN A 329 -8.78 -11.77 -5.64
N HIS A 330 -9.52 -11.61 -4.53
CA HIS A 330 -9.63 -12.60 -3.45
C HIS A 330 -11.00 -12.55 -2.77
N ASP A 331 -11.63 -13.73 -2.65
CA ASP A 331 -12.75 -13.90 -1.73
C ASP A 331 -12.35 -13.49 -0.31
N TRP A 332 -13.23 -12.81 0.43
CA TRP A 332 -12.94 -12.40 1.80
C TRP A 332 -12.61 -13.60 2.73
N SER A 333 -13.05 -14.81 2.37
CA SER A 333 -12.71 -16.06 3.04
C SER A 333 -11.30 -16.62 2.73
N SER A 334 -10.59 -16.17 1.69
CA SER A 334 -9.16 -16.51 1.48
C SER A 334 -8.24 -15.61 2.32
N ILE A 335 -8.71 -14.42 2.72
CA ILE A 335 -7.99 -13.44 3.53
C ILE A 335 -8.31 -13.59 5.02
N ARG A 336 -9.58 -13.55 5.43
CA ARG A 336 -9.99 -13.45 6.85
C ARG A 336 -9.84 -14.78 7.58
N GLY A 337 -8.94 -14.81 8.56
CA GLY A 337 -8.52 -16.01 9.30
C GLY A 337 -7.41 -16.81 8.62
N SER A 338 -6.88 -16.33 7.49
CA SER A 338 -5.84 -17.01 6.72
C SER A 338 -4.46 -16.90 7.36
N GLN A 339 -3.68 -17.98 7.28
CA GLN A 339 -2.29 -18.00 7.74
C GLN A 339 -1.33 -17.32 6.75
N SER A 340 -1.78 -17.10 5.50
CA SER A 340 -1.06 -16.31 4.50
C SER A 340 -1.32 -14.80 4.65
N ALA A 341 -2.28 -14.37 5.48
CA ALA A 341 -2.57 -12.96 5.74
C ALA A 341 -2.32 -12.54 7.22
N PRO A 342 -1.12 -12.78 7.80
CA PRO A 342 -0.86 -12.53 9.22
C PRO A 342 -0.90 -11.05 9.60
N TYR A 343 -0.44 -10.11 8.78
CA TYR A 343 -0.49 -8.68 9.09
C TYR A 343 -1.94 -8.17 9.10
N ILE A 344 -2.75 -8.54 8.10
CA ILE A 344 -4.18 -8.21 8.05
C ILE A 344 -4.88 -8.76 9.30
N ASN A 345 -4.68 -10.04 9.64
CA ASN A 345 -5.45 -10.70 10.69
C ASN A 345 -4.98 -10.40 12.13
N ASP A 346 -3.66 -10.39 12.40
CA ASP A 346 -3.14 -10.15 13.76
C ASP A 346 -2.89 -8.67 14.08
N ILE A 347 -2.78 -7.79 13.06
CA ILE A 347 -2.44 -6.36 13.24
C ILE A 347 -3.54 -5.41 12.75
N LEU A 348 -4.01 -5.50 11.50
CA LEU A 348 -4.97 -4.53 10.94
C LEU A 348 -6.39 -4.72 11.48
N LEU A 349 -7.00 -5.90 11.31
CA LEU A 349 -8.38 -6.14 11.73
C LEU A 349 -8.62 -5.85 13.23
N PRO A 350 -7.70 -6.14 14.17
CA PRO A 350 -7.85 -5.74 15.58
C PRO A 350 -7.82 -4.24 15.88
N ILE A 351 -7.45 -3.37 14.92
CA ILE A 351 -7.43 -1.90 15.09
C ILE A 351 -8.35 -1.15 14.12
N ALA A 352 -8.69 -1.75 12.98
CA ALA A 352 -9.52 -1.18 11.92
C ALA A 352 -11.03 -1.27 12.21
N SER A 353 -11.83 -0.73 11.29
CA SER A 353 -13.19 -1.18 11.03
C SER A 353 -13.23 -1.95 9.71
N HIS A 354 -14.13 -2.90 9.54
CA HIS A 354 -14.26 -3.65 8.28
C HIS A 354 -15.68 -4.11 8.00
N ALA A 355 -16.00 -4.37 6.74
CA ALA A 355 -17.27 -4.97 6.33
C ALA A 355 -17.10 -6.48 6.13
N GLU A 356 -18.10 -7.27 6.52
CA GLU A 356 -18.15 -8.72 6.24
C GLU A 356 -19.04 -9.05 5.01
N GLN A 357 -19.62 -8.03 4.37
CA GLN A 357 -20.56 -8.13 3.27
C GLN A 357 -20.34 -7.00 2.23
N TYR A 358 -19.08 -6.79 1.86
CA TYR A 358 -18.73 -5.98 0.69
C TYR A 358 -18.57 -6.89 -0.54
N TYR A 359 -19.00 -6.44 -1.71
CA TYR A 359 -19.09 -7.21 -2.95
C TYR A 359 -18.56 -6.40 -4.14
N ASN A 360 -18.11 -7.06 -5.22
CA ASN A 360 -17.97 -6.35 -6.51
C ASN A 360 -19.36 -6.19 -7.16
N PRO A 361 -19.55 -5.25 -8.12
CA PRO A 361 -20.86 -4.99 -8.70
C PRO A 361 -21.42 -6.22 -9.44
N PRO A 362 -22.73 -6.50 -9.40
CA PRO A 362 -23.25 -7.82 -9.80
C PRO A 362 -22.94 -8.23 -11.25
N GLY A 363 -22.16 -9.31 -11.41
CA GLY A 363 -21.71 -9.80 -12.71
C GLY A 363 -20.74 -8.88 -13.45
N VAL A 364 -20.02 -8.01 -12.73
CA VAL A 364 -18.92 -7.20 -13.27
C VAL A 364 -17.61 -7.93 -13.01
N HIS A 365 -17.14 -8.54 -14.09
CA HIS A 365 -15.90 -9.30 -14.23
C HIS A 365 -15.37 -9.07 -15.65
N PRO A 366 -14.06 -9.19 -15.93
CA PRO A 366 -12.92 -9.31 -15.00
C PRO A 366 -12.55 -7.95 -14.32
N SER A 367 -11.32 -7.78 -13.84
CA SER A 367 -10.79 -6.61 -13.12
C SER A 367 -11.08 -5.24 -13.75
N GLU A 368 -10.68 -4.95 -15.01
CA GLU A 368 -10.77 -3.58 -15.59
C GLU A 368 -12.14 -2.87 -15.35
N PRO A 369 -13.30 -3.49 -15.64
CA PRO A 369 -14.59 -2.85 -15.39
C PRO A 369 -14.94 -2.64 -13.91
N ASN A 370 -14.28 -3.28 -12.94
CA ASN A 370 -14.42 -2.99 -11.51
C ASN A 370 -13.66 -1.70 -11.14
N TYR A 371 -12.43 -1.53 -11.62
CA TYR A 371 -11.64 -0.31 -11.45
C TYR A 371 -12.37 0.91 -12.06
N LEU A 372 -12.91 0.78 -13.28
CA LEU A 372 -13.77 1.79 -13.89
C LEU A 372 -15.02 2.11 -13.04
N TRP A 373 -15.59 1.12 -12.35
CA TRP A 373 -16.76 1.31 -11.49
C TRP A 373 -16.43 2.06 -10.20
N LEU A 374 -15.23 1.89 -9.63
CA LEU A 374 -14.78 2.67 -8.47
C LEU A 374 -14.56 4.15 -8.81
N GLU A 375 -14.19 4.46 -10.06
CA GLU A 375 -13.92 5.83 -10.51
C GLU A 375 -15.16 6.56 -11.09
N ALA A 376 -16.15 5.83 -11.62
CA ALA A 376 -17.32 6.45 -12.29
C ALA A 376 -18.70 5.86 -11.93
N GLY A 377 -18.78 4.88 -11.04
CA GLY A 377 -20.03 4.23 -10.64
C GLY A 377 -20.67 3.40 -11.75
N THR A 378 -19.91 3.08 -12.80
CA THR A 378 -20.30 2.25 -13.93
C THR A 378 -19.06 1.77 -14.70
N ASN A 379 -19.16 0.61 -15.34
CA ASN A 379 -18.13 0.11 -16.25
C ASN A 379 -18.30 0.55 -17.72
N PHE A 380 -19.27 1.43 -18.02
CA PHE A 380 -19.61 1.87 -19.38
C PHE A 380 -19.95 0.75 -20.39
N GLY A 381 -20.19 -0.48 -19.91
CA GLY A 381 -20.39 -1.67 -20.74
C GLY A 381 -19.12 -2.47 -21.06
N VAL A 382 -17.96 -2.09 -20.51
CA VAL A 382 -16.72 -2.92 -20.51
C VAL A 382 -16.97 -4.22 -19.74
N ARG A 383 -16.35 -5.32 -20.22
CA ARG A 383 -16.53 -6.71 -19.76
C ARG A 383 -15.33 -7.60 -20.11
N ASN A 384 -14.14 -7.03 -20.03
CA ASN A 384 -12.87 -7.60 -20.50
C ASN A 384 -11.76 -6.60 -20.21
N ASP A 385 -10.59 -7.10 -19.88
CA ASP A 385 -9.36 -6.31 -19.80
C ASP A 385 -8.83 -6.10 -21.23
N LYS A 386 -8.79 -4.85 -21.66
CA LYS A 386 -8.04 -4.41 -22.85
C LYS A 386 -7.56 -2.98 -22.63
N PRO A 387 -6.28 -2.71 -22.97
CA PRO A 387 -5.64 -1.43 -22.68
C PRO A 387 -6.42 -0.24 -23.23
N PRO A 388 -6.27 0.97 -22.64
CA PRO A 388 -6.98 2.20 -23.00
C PRO A 388 -7.15 2.47 -24.51
N ALA A 389 -6.19 2.07 -25.36
CA ALA A 389 -6.31 2.07 -26.82
C ALA A 389 -7.49 1.25 -27.40
N ARG A 390 -8.30 0.57 -26.58
CA ARG A 390 -9.54 -0.13 -26.93
C ARG A 390 -10.72 0.27 -26.06
N ASN A 391 -10.53 0.35 -24.74
CA ASN A 391 -11.63 0.55 -23.80
C ASN A 391 -11.73 2.00 -23.25
N HIS A 392 -10.97 2.95 -23.82
CA HIS A 392 -11.04 4.36 -23.42
C HIS A 392 -12.45 4.97 -23.50
N GLN A 393 -12.71 5.89 -22.56
CA GLN A 393 -13.98 6.54 -22.33
C GLN A 393 -13.89 8.02 -22.70
N SER A 394 -14.80 8.48 -23.57
CA SER A 394 -14.88 9.88 -24.01
C SER A 394 -15.74 10.78 -23.10
N THR A 395 -16.03 10.31 -21.89
CA THR A 395 -16.84 11.02 -20.88
C THR A 395 -15.97 11.82 -19.93
N ALA A 396 -16.55 12.90 -19.39
CA ALA A 396 -15.98 13.65 -18.27
C ALA A 396 -16.63 13.30 -16.92
N SER A 397 -17.60 12.38 -16.90
CA SER A 397 -18.31 11.95 -15.68
C SER A 397 -17.52 10.87 -14.94
N HIS A 398 -16.50 11.30 -14.19
CA HIS A 398 -15.65 10.49 -13.31
C HIS A 398 -15.21 11.30 -12.08
N LEU A 399 -14.81 10.61 -11.01
CA LEU A 399 -14.57 11.17 -9.69
C LEU A 399 -13.47 12.24 -9.74
N VAL A 400 -12.33 11.98 -10.38
CA VAL A 400 -11.22 12.93 -10.39
C VAL A 400 -11.55 14.23 -11.12
N ASN A 401 -12.46 14.21 -12.09
CA ASN A 401 -13.03 15.44 -12.66
C ASN A 401 -13.91 16.22 -11.66
N LEU A 402 -14.66 15.55 -10.79
CA LEU A 402 -15.40 16.22 -9.73
C LEU A 402 -14.46 16.81 -8.66
N LEU A 403 -13.36 16.11 -8.34
CA LEU A 403 -12.32 16.61 -7.44
C LEU A 403 -11.61 17.84 -8.03
N ASP A 404 -11.16 17.78 -9.28
CA ASP A 404 -10.54 18.91 -9.98
C ASP A 404 -11.50 20.11 -10.09
N ALA A 405 -12.80 19.87 -10.37
CA ALA A 405 -13.83 20.92 -10.39
C ALA A 405 -14.09 21.55 -9.00
N ALA A 406 -13.85 20.81 -7.91
CA ALA A 406 -13.91 21.29 -6.53
C ALA A 406 -12.58 21.92 -6.05
N GLY A 407 -11.51 21.85 -6.83
CA GLY A 407 -10.16 22.30 -6.43
C GLY A 407 -9.48 21.37 -5.41
N LEU A 408 -9.84 20.09 -5.40
CA LEU A 408 -9.26 19.05 -4.56
C LEU A 408 -8.22 18.27 -5.36
N SER A 409 -6.97 18.24 -4.89
CA SER A 409 -5.92 17.47 -5.57
C SER A 409 -6.16 15.97 -5.46
N TRP A 410 -5.89 15.26 -6.54
CA TRP A 410 -5.85 13.80 -6.60
C TRP A 410 -4.49 13.31 -7.10
N ARG A 411 -4.12 12.06 -6.78
CA ARG A 411 -2.93 11.37 -7.31
C ARG A 411 -3.16 9.86 -7.32
N ALA A 412 -2.64 9.20 -8.34
CA ALA A 412 -2.50 7.75 -8.44
C ALA A 412 -1.03 7.38 -8.23
N TYR A 413 -0.76 6.29 -7.50
CA TYR A 413 0.56 5.83 -7.12
C TYR A 413 0.73 4.37 -7.56
N GLU A 414 1.15 4.21 -8.80
CA GLU A 414 1.20 2.92 -9.49
C GLU A 414 2.59 2.29 -9.35
N GLU A 415 2.66 1.04 -8.88
CA GLU A 415 3.92 0.36 -8.68
C GLU A 415 4.49 -0.18 -10.01
N GLY A 416 5.74 0.15 -10.32
CA GLY A 416 6.45 -0.30 -11.52
C GLY A 416 6.48 0.69 -12.71
N ILE A 417 5.66 1.75 -12.71
CA ILE A 417 5.73 2.79 -13.75
C ILE A 417 6.96 3.70 -13.59
N SER A 418 7.29 4.48 -14.64
CA SER A 418 8.45 5.39 -14.64
C SER A 418 8.13 6.82 -14.21
N GLY A 419 6.87 7.26 -14.29
CA GLY A 419 6.48 8.66 -14.10
C GLY A 419 7.01 9.63 -15.18
N ILE A 420 7.54 9.14 -16.30
CA ILE A 420 8.07 9.94 -17.41
C ILE A 420 7.00 10.18 -18.48
N ASP A 421 6.22 9.14 -18.77
CA ASP A 421 5.14 9.11 -19.76
C ASP A 421 3.88 8.52 -19.10
N CYS A 422 2.70 8.84 -19.65
CA CYS A 422 1.41 8.28 -19.26
C CYS A 422 1.37 6.76 -19.53
N PRO A 423 1.08 5.91 -18.54
CA PRO A 423 1.31 4.46 -18.62
C PRO A 423 0.16 3.71 -19.33
N LEU A 424 -0.05 4.01 -20.62
CA LEU A 424 -1.15 3.51 -21.47
C LEU A 424 -1.06 2.02 -21.88
N SER A 425 -0.19 1.24 -21.24
CA SER A 425 0.02 -0.20 -21.48
C SER A 425 0.87 -0.78 -20.35
N ASN A 426 0.73 -2.08 -20.08
CA ASN A 426 1.44 -2.83 -19.05
C ASN A 426 2.97 -2.66 -19.17
N VAL A 427 3.68 -2.47 -18.04
CA VAL A 427 5.14 -2.24 -17.99
C VAL A 427 5.78 -3.10 -16.89
N GLY A 428 6.44 -4.18 -17.29
CA GLY A 428 7.11 -5.08 -16.35
C GLY A 428 6.11 -5.89 -15.54
N LEU A 429 5.77 -5.39 -14.34
CA LEU A 429 4.74 -5.95 -13.45
C LEU A 429 3.56 -4.99 -13.20
N TYR A 430 3.66 -3.73 -13.66
CA TYR A 430 2.51 -2.83 -13.71
C TYR A 430 1.54 -3.35 -14.77
N ASP A 431 0.29 -3.60 -14.37
CA ASP A 431 -0.80 -3.82 -15.31
C ASP A 431 -1.56 -2.51 -15.55
N VAL A 432 -1.92 -2.24 -16.81
CA VAL A 432 -2.64 -1.02 -17.16
C VAL A 432 -4.12 -1.12 -16.82
N ASP A 433 -4.64 -2.33 -16.81
CA ASP A 433 -6.06 -2.59 -16.61
C ASP A 433 -6.46 -2.37 -15.12
N HIS A 434 -5.47 -2.10 -14.24
CA HIS A 434 -5.61 -1.73 -12.82
C HIS A 434 -5.46 -0.20 -12.55
N ASP A 435 -5.20 0.64 -13.56
CA ASP A 435 -5.23 2.11 -13.43
C ASP A 435 -6.52 2.63 -14.10
N PRO A 436 -7.55 3.08 -13.36
CA PRO A 436 -8.80 3.54 -13.96
C PRO A 436 -8.66 4.90 -14.67
N PHE A 437 -7.67 5.72 -14.30
CA PHE A 437 -7.52 7.10 -14.74
C PHE A 437 -7.01 7.16 -16.18
N VAL A 438 -6.15 6.22 -16.60
CA VAL A 438 -5.66 6.13 -17.98
C VAL A 438 -6.74 5.77 -19.01
N PHE A 439 -7.91 5.28 -18.60
CA PHE A 439 -9.01 5.03 -19.53
C PHE A 439 -9.77 6.29 -19.95
N PHE A 440 -9.60 7.43 -19.30
CA PHE A 440 -10.39 8.64 -19.62
C PHE A 440 -9.70 9.58 -20.62
N ASP A 441 -10.40 9.90 -21.72
CA ASP A 441 -9.90 10.72 -22.85
C ASP A 441 -9.38 12.10 -22.43
N ASP A 442 -9.90 12.67 -21.34
CA ASP A 442 -9.56 14.00 -20.82
C ASP A 442 -8.47 13.99 -19.75
N VAL A 443 -8.11 12.81 -19.23
CA VAL A 443 -6.87 12.59 -18.46
C VAL A 443 -5.72 12.33 -19.44
N THR A 444 -5.93 11.44 -20.42
CA THR A 444 -4.89 10.94 -21.34
C THR A 444 -4.83 11.67 -22.68
N GLN A 445 -5.60 12.73 -22.88
CA GLN A 445 -5.71 13.47 -24.16
C GLN A 445 -5.94 12.54 -25.37
N LYS A 446 -6.80 11.54 -25.18
CA LYS A 446 -7.11 10.45 -26.13
C LYS A 446 -5.93 9.52 -26.41
N ASN A 447 -5.44 8.82 -25.39
CA ASN A 447 -4.33 7.87 -25.51
C ASN A 447 -3.03 8.52 -26.03
N ASN A 448 -2.71 9.74 -25.56
CA ASN A 448 -1.43 10.41 -25.77
C ASN A 448 -0.45 10.03 -24.63
N PRO A 449 0.65 9.32 -24.89
CA PRO A 449 1.64 9.00 -23.84
C PRO A 449 2.27 10.25 -23.22
N GLN A 450 2.29 11.39 -23.92
CA GLN A 450 2.78 12.67 -23.42
C GLN A 450 1.66 13.60 -22.90
N ALA A 451 0.53 13.04 -22.44
CA ALA A 451 -0.56 13.80 -21.82
C ALA A 451 -0.14 14.39 -20.46
N PRO A 452 -0.06 15.73 -20.30
CA PRO A 452 0.51 16.33 -19.09
C PRO A 452 -0.29 16.01 -17.82
N ARG A 453 -1.63 16.01 -17.89
CA ARG A 453 -2.50 15.69 -16.75
C ARG A 453 -2.29 14.26 -16.26
N CYS A 454 -2.25 13.29 -17.18
CA CYS A 454 -1.89 11.92 -16.83
C CYS A 454 -0.53 11.84 -16.14
N ILE A 455 0.52 12.47 -16.69
CA ILE A 455 1.88 12.44 -16.10
C ILE A 455 1.95 13.17 -14.74
N GLU A 456 1.18 14.24 -14.54
CA GLU A 456 1.15 15.03 -13.30
C GLU A 456 0.45 14.29 -12.15
N HIS A 457 -0.59 13.50 -12.45
CA HIS A 457 -1.42 12.84 -11.46
C HIS A 457 -1.17 11.32 -11.32
N VAL A 458 -0.74 10.62 -12.37
CA VAL A 458 -0.36 9.20 -12.32
C VAL A 458 1.15 9.12 -12.10
N ARG A 459 1.54 8.79 -10.88
CA ARG A 459 2.92 8.86 -10.37
C ARG A 459 3.44 7.47 -9.98
N PRO A 460 4.75 7.23 -10.04
CA PRO A 460 5.32 5.97 -9.58
C PRO A 460 5.17 5.86 -8.06
N TYR A 461 4.75 4.68 -7.59
CA TYR A 461 4.59 4.36 -6.16
C TYR A 461 5.81 4.74 -5.29
N SER A 462 7.04 4.69 -5.84
CA SER A 462 8.26 5.10 -5.14
C SER A 462 8.31 6.59 -4.74
N GLU A 463 7.45 7.45 -5.29
CA GLU A 463 7.29 8.84 -4.83
C GLU A 463 6.43 8.95 -3.55
N LEU A 464 5.53 8.00 -3.27
CA LEU A 464 4.56 8.05 -2.16
C LEU A 464 5.22 8.29 -0.80
N GLN A 465 6.27 7.51 -0.47
CA GLN A 465 6.95 7.67 0.83
C GLN A 465 7.61 9.06 0.97
N THR A 466 8.07 9.66 -0.13
CA THR A 466 8.62 11.02 -0.12
C THR A 466 7.52 12.05 0.11
N ASP A 467 6.37 11.89 -0.53
CA ASP A 467 5.21 12.77 -0.35
C ASP A 467 4.58 12.65 1.06
N LEU A 468 4.51 11.45 1.62
CA LEU A 468 4.02 11.20 2.99
C LEU A 468 4.92 11.84 4.06
N ILE A 469 6.24 11.93 3.80
CA ILE A 469 7.22 12.56 4.70
C ILE A 469 7.19 14.09 4.58
N ASN A 470 7.01 14.61 3.36
CA ASN A 470 7.01 16.05 3.07
C ASN A 470 5.65 16.73 3.25
N ASP A 471 4.58 15.97 3.49
CA ASP A 471 3.19 16.43 3.52
C ASP A 471 2.71 17.01 2.16
N THR A 472 3.15 16.36 1.07
CA THR A 472 2.87 16.73 -0.34
C THR A 472 2.03 15.71 -1.11
N VAL A 473 1.43 14.75 -0.40
CA VAL A 473 0.36 13.88 -0.91
C VAL A 473 -0.86 14.68 -1.36
N ALA A 474 -1.69 14.08 -2.20
CA ALA A 474 -2.94 14.68 -2.65
C ALA A 474 -4.05 14.58 -1.60
N ARG A 475 -5.23 15.18 -1.85
CA ARG A 475 -6.42 14.99 -1.01
C ARG A 475 -7.04 13.60 -1.23
N TYR A 476 -7.05 13.12 -2.48
CA TYR A 476 -7.39 11.73 -2.84
C TYR A 476 -6.15 11.03 -3.38
N ASN A 477 -5.80 9.88 -2.82
CA ASN A 477 -4.61 9.11 -3.20
C ASN A 477 -5.05 7.68 -3.52
N PHE A 478 -5.05 7.31 -4.79
CA PHE A 478 -5.20 5.93 -5.24
C PHE A 478 -3.81 5.27 -5.23
N ILE A 479 -3.73 4.00 -4.83
CA ILE A 479 -2.47 3.27 -4.68
C ILE A 479 -2.68 1.84 -5.17
N THR A 480 -1.96 1.47 -6.22
CA THR A 480 -2.04 0.14 -6.85
C THR A 480 -0.67 -0.53 -6.73
N PRO A 481 -0.54 -1.63 -5.96
CA PRO A 481 0.65 -2.47 -6.02
C PRO A 481 0.74 -3.16 -7.39
N HIS A 482 1.91 -3.65 -7.76
CA HIS A 482 2.10 -4.40 -9.02
C HIS A 482 1.70 -5.88 -8.84
N LEU A 483 1.58 -6.64 -9.93
CA LEU A 483 1.05 -8.03 -9.96
C LEU A 483 1.61 -9.02 -8.91
N CYS A 484 2.83 -8.80 -8.40
CA CYS A 484 3.41 -9.65 -7.34
C CYS A 484 3.09 -9.19 -5.90
N HIS A 485 2.42 -8.06 -5.71
CA HIS A 485 2.16 -7.40 -4.43
C HIS A 485 0.68 -7.05 -4.21
N ASP A 486 -0.12 -6.95 -5.27
CA ASP A 486 -1.57 -6.75 -5.22
C ASP A 486 -2.33 -8.01 -4.77
N MET A 487 -1.66 -9.16 -4.72
CA MET A 487 -2.20 -10.51 -4.48
C MET A 487 -2.76 -11.23 -5.72
N HIS A 488 -2.46 -10.77 -6.94
CA HIS A 488 -2.76 -11.53 -8.16
C HIS A 488 -1.79 -12.70 -8.35
N ASP A 489 -0.50 -12.42 -8.61
CA ASP A 489 0.46 -13.43 -9.06
C ASP A 489 1.27 -14.10 -7.94
N ALA A 490 1.47 -15.41 -8.08
CA ALA A 490 2.28 -16.25 -7.20
C ALA A 490 3.80 -16.12 -7.46
N CYS A 491 4.33 -14.90 -7.46
CA CYS A 491 5.73 -14.62 -7.79
C CYS A 491 6.76 -15.24 -6.82
N ALA A 492 8.00 -15.38 -7.31
CA ALA A 492 9.10 -15.93 -6.52
C ALA A 492 9.69 -14.86 -5.57
N PRO A 493 10.17 -15.22 -4.35
CA PRO A 493 10.42 -16.58 -3.87
C PRO A 493 9.30 -17.16 -2.98
N LEU A 494 8.23 -16.41 -2.69
CA LEU A 494 7.18 -16.84 -1.78
C LEU A 494 6.17 -17.78 -2.47
N SER A 495 5.77 -17.45 -3.70
CA SER A 495 4.74 -18.13 -4.50
C SER A 495 3.43 -18.38 -3.75
N ASP A 496 3.05 -17.41 -2.94
CA ASP A 496 1.78 -17.29 -2.22
C ASP A 496 1.29 -15.84 -2.44
N PRO A 497 0.27 -15.61 -3.29
CA PRO A 497 -0.19 -14.26 -3.63
C PRO A 497 -0.60 -13.47 -2.38
N VAL A 498 -1.38 -14.08 -1.50
CA VAL A 498 -1.89 -13.46 -0.29
C VAL A 498 -0.75 -13.08 0.66
N LEU A 499 0.25 -13.94 0.83
CA LEU A 499 1.40 -13.65 1.70
C LEU A 499 2.32 -12.55 1.14
N GLN A 500 2.43 -12.42 -0.18
CA GLN A 500 3.18 -11.32 -0.80
C GLN A 500 2.50 -9.97 -0.54
N GLY A 501 1.19 -9.87 -0.82
CA GLY A 501 0.45 -8.63 -0.57
C GLY A 501 0.29 -8.30 0.91
N ASP A 502 0.15 -9.29 1.80
CA ASP A 502 0.16 -9.07 3.26
C ASP A 502 1.52 -8.54 3.74
N THR A 503 2.62 -9.03 3.15
CA THR A 503 3.98 -8.53 3.40
C THR A 503 4.16 -7.09 2.89
N TRP A 504 3.65 -6.77 1.70
CA TRP A 504 3.67 -5.41 1.14
C TRP A 504 2.85 -4.44 1.99
N LEU A 505 1.62 -4.80 2.34
CA LEU A 505 0.75 -4.04 3.26
C LEU A 505 1.42 -3.84 4.63
N SER A 506 2.15 -4.85 5.13
CA SER A 506 2.91 -4.74 6.39
C SER A 506 4.05 -3.71 6.34
N THR A 507 4.47 -3.32 5.14
CA THR A 507 5.51 -2.31 4.89
C THR A 507 4.89 -0.93 4.64
N GLU A 508 3.86 -0.81 3.81
CA GLU A 508 3.32 0.50 3.40
C GLU A 508 2.26 1.07 4.33
N VAL A 509 1.33 0.25 4.86
CA VAL A 509 0.29 0.76 5.76
C VAL A 509 0.88 1.50 6.98
N PRO A 510 2.01 1.07 7.60
CA PRO A 510 2.69 1.86 8.62
C PRO A 510 3.21 3.25 8.16
N ASN A 511 3.59 3.42 6.89
CA ASN A 511 4.02 4.72 6.35
C ASN A 511 2.83 5.68 6.31
N ILE A 512 1.72 5.26 5.69
CA ILE A 512 0.46 6.03 5.65
C ILE A 512 0.00 6.37 7.07
N LEU A 513 -0.13 5.38 7.96
CA LEU A 513 -0.61 5.56 9.34
C LEU A 513 0.28 6.44 10.24
N THR A 514 1.51 6.78 9.81
CA THR A 514 2.41 7.67 10.56
C THR A 514 2.65 9.03 9.87
N SER A 515 2.06 9.27 8.70
CA SER A 515 2.13 10.53 7.97
C SER A 515 1.36 11.68 8.66
N PRO A 516 1.69 12.96 8.38
CA PRO A 516 0.92 14.09 8.88
C PRO A 516 -0.50 14.13 8.28
N ALA A 517 -0.63 13.87 6.98
CA ALA A 517 -1.92 13.77 6.28
C ALA A 517 -2.89 12.72 6.88
N TYR A 518 -2.40 11.57 7.37
CA TYR A 518 -3.25 10.64 8.12
C TYR A 518 -3.59 11.17 9.52
N ALA A 519 -2.64 11.79 10.20
CA ALA A 519 -2.84 12.37 11.53
C ALA A 519 -3.87 13.51 11.54
N ASP A 520 -3.91 14.34 10.48
CA ASP A 520 -4.95 15.37 10.28
C ASP A 520 -6.25 14.78 9.69
N ASN A 521 -6.79 13.74 10.35
CA ASN A 521 -8.09 13.15 10.04
C ASN A 521 -8.16 12.46 8.67
N GLY A 522 -7.07 11.84 8.23
CA GLY A 522 -7.09 11.01 7.03
C GLY A 522 -7.89 9.71 7.20
N ALA A 523 -8.24 9.06 6.10
CA ALA A 523 -8.81 7.73 6.07
C ALA A 523 -8.08 6.87 5.03
N LEU A 524 -7.64 5.70 5.46
CA LEU A 524 -7.09 4.65 4.62
C LEU A 524 -8.15 3.57 4.43
N PHE A 525 -8.50 3.31 3.19
CA PHE A 525 -9.30 2.19 2.74
C PHE A 525 -8.36 1.15 2.12
N ILE A 526 -8.55 -0.12 2.46
CA ILE A 526 -7.90 -1.26 1.80
C ILE A 526 -9.04 -2.13 1.29
N LEU A 527 -9.08 -2.28 -0.04
CA LEU A 527 -10.17 -2.87 -0.79
C LEU A 527 -9.61 -3.96 -1.72
N TRP A 528 -10.42 -4.96 -2.04
CA TRP A 528 -10.19 -5.88 -3.14
C TRP A 528 -11.13 -5.55 -4.31
N ASP A 529 -10.67 -5.72 -5.54
CA ASP A 529 -11.42 -5.38 -6.75
C ASP A 529 -12.56 -6.39 -7.01
N GLU A 530 -12.28 -7.69 -7.13
CA GLU A 530 -13.27 -8.73 -7.43
C GLU A 530 -13.03 -10.04 -6.70
N ALA A 531 -14.00 -10.94 -6.84
CA ALA A 531 -13.98 -12.25 -6.22
C ALA A 531 -13.59 -13.33 -7.24
N VAL A 532 -12.73 -14.26 -6.83
CA VAL A 532 -12.22 -15.35 -7.68
C VAL A 532 -13.36 -16.16 -8.34
N THR A 533 -14.53 -16.25 -7.69
CA THR A 533 -15.77 -16.73 -8.34
C THR A 533 -17.03 -16.03 -7.84
N GLY A 534 -17.86 -15.51 -8.75
CA GLY A 534 -19.09 -14.79 -8.39
C GLY A 534 -18.80 -13.37 -7.90
N ASP A 535 -19.72 -12.76 -7.17
CA ASP A 535 -19.62 -11.32 -6.85
C ASP A 535 -19.08 -11.03 -5.41
N GLY A 536 -18.52 -12.04 -4.73
CA GLY A 536 -17.96 -11.94 -3.37
C GLY A 536 -18.74 -12.69 -2.27
N PRO A 537 -18.50 -12.38 -0.97
CA PRO A 537 -17.88 -11.15 -0.48
C PRO A 537 -16.37 -11.04 -0.72
N ILE A 538 -15.89 -9.81 -0.79
CA ILE A 538 -14.47 -9.42 -0.90
C ILE A 538 -14.10 -8.45 0.23
N GLY A 539 -12.81 -8.18 0.43
CA GLY A 539 -12.35 -7.40 1.59
C GLY A 539 -12.62 -5.90 1.48
N MET A 540 -13.06 -5.29 2.59
CA MET A 540 -13.14 -3.83 2.76
C MET A 540 -12.75 -3.48 4.20
N ILE A 541 -11.61 -2.83 4.36
CA ILE A 541 -10.99 -2.46 5.64
C ILE A 541 -10.76 -0.95 5.68
N VAL A 542 -11.13 -0.31 6.79
CA VAL A 542 -11.04 1.14 7.00
C VAL A 542 -10.23 1.45 8.26
N LEU A 543 -9.18 2.25 8.11
CA LEU A 543 -8.40 2.83 9.21
C LEU A 543 -8.49 4.36 9.13
N SER A 544 -8.91 5.01 10.21
CA SER A 544 -8.97 6.47 10.30
C SER A 544 -9.02 6.91 11.77
N PRO A 545 -8.54 8.12 12.14
CA PRO A 545 -8.90 8.76 13.41
C PRO A 545 -10.41 9.01 13.56
N LYS A 546 -11.21 8.86 12.48
CA LYS A 546 -12.69 8.91 12.47
C LYS A 546 -13.38 7.54 12.41
N ALA A 547 -12.65 6.45 12.21
CA ALA A 547 -13.24 5.10 12.15
C ALA A 547 -13.78 4.67 13.53
N LYS A 548 -14.70 3.69 13.57
CA LYS A 548 -15.07 3.02 14.83
C LYS A 548 -13.89 2.25 15.43
N GLY A 549 -13.03 1.70 14.56
CA GLY A 549 -11.79 1.02 14.91
C GLY A 549 -11.98 -0.22 15.77
N GLY A 550 -10.86 -0.74 16.29
CA GLY A 550 -10.82 -1.76 17.34
C GLY A 550 -11.44 -3.12 16.98
N GLY A 551 -11.52 -3.48 15.69
CA GLY A 551 -12.21 -4.67 15.22
C GLY A 551 -13.73 -4.51 15.14
N TYR A 552 -14.22 -3.28 14.98
CA TYR A 552 -15.62 -3.05 14.65
C TYR A 552 -15.95 -3.63 13.27
N GLN A 553 -17.01 -4.42 13.20
CA GLN A 553 -17.48 -5.04 11.97
C GLN A 553 -18.99 -5.02 11.84
N ASN A 554 -19.47 -4.90 10.60
CA ASN A 554 -20.88 -4.94 10.25
C ASN A 554 -21.17 -5.98 9.15
N THR A 555 -22.46 -6.24 8.94
CA THR A 555 -23.01 -7.09 7.87
C THR A 555 -24.05 -6.29 7.09
N ILE A 556 -23.64 -5.10 6.66
CA ILE A 556 -24.43 -4.26 5.75
C ILE A 556 -23.92 -4.57 4.33
N PRO A 557 -24.81 -4.87 3.36
CA PRO A 557 -24.38 -5.09 1.98
C PRO A 557 -23.83 -3.80 1.36
N TYR A 558 -22.60 -3.87 0.85
CA TYR A 558 -21.91 -2.78 0.17
C TYR A 558 -21.35 -3.23 -1.18
N THR A 559 -21.11 -2.29 -2.08
CA THR A 559 -20.44 -2.53 -3.37
C THR A 559 -19.39 -1.45 -3.67
N HIS A 560 -18.73 -1.52 -4.82
CA HIS A 560 -17.91 -0.41 -5.33
C HIS A 560 -18.67 0.93 -5.39
N SER A 561 -19.97 0.89 -5.72
CA SER A 561 -20.86 2.06 -5.65
C SER A 561 -20.90 2.67 -4.23
N SER A 562 -20.80 1.86 -3.17
CA SER A 562 -20.70 2.32 -1.77
C SER A 562 -19.39 3.05 -1.50
N THR A 563 -18.27 2.53 -1.99
CA THR A 563 -16.95 3.16 -1.83
C THR A 563 -16.89 4.51 -2.56
N LEU A 564 -17.30 4.55 -3.83
CA LEU A 564 -17.36 5.80 -4.60
C LEU A 564 -18.26 6.83 -3.90
N ARG A 565 -19.50 6.45 -3.55
CA ARG A 565 -20.42 7.33 -2.80
C ARG A 565 -19.77 7.90 -1.54
N THR A 566 -19.10 7.04 -0.76
CA THR A 566 -18.43 7.44 0.48
C THR A 566 -17.35 8.49 0.22
N ILE A 567 -16.59 8.35 -0.87
CA ILE A 567 -15.53 9.28 -1.26
C ILE A 567 -16.15 10.60 -1.77
N GLU A 568 -17.22 10.53 -2.56
CA GLU A 568 -17.97 11.70 -3.04
C GLU A 568 -18.56 12.51 -1.87
N GLU A 569 -19.14 11.84 -0.87
CA GLU A 569 -19.67 12.46 0.35
C GLU A 569 -18.55 13.01 1.26
N ILE A 570 -17.41 12.32 1.39
CA ILE A 570 -16.23 12.82 2.12
C ILE A 570 -15.73 14.15 1.55
N PHE A 571 -15.70 14.27 0.22
CA PHE A 571 -15.21 15.47 -0.47
C PHE A 571 -16.32 16.51 -0.75
N GLY A 572 -17.58 16.18 -0.51
CA GLY A 572 -18.73 17.06 -0.75
C GLY A 572 -18.98 17.37 -2.23
N VAL A 573 -18.53 16.48 -3.13
CA VAL A 573 -18.66 16.66 -4.58
C VAL A 573 -20.00 16.14 -5.10
N THR A 574 -20.50 16.75 -6.18
CA THR A 574 -21.79 16.41 -6.80
C THR A 574 -21.77 16.69 -8.30
N PRO A 575 -22.63 16.02 -9.12
CA PRO A 575 -23.58 14.97 -8.75
C PRO A 575 -22.90 13.65 -8.40
N MET A 576 -23.57 12.82 -7.59
CA MET A 576 -23.14 11.43 -7.31
C MET A 576 -23.10 10.64 -8.63
N LEU A 577 -22.00 9.90 -8.86
CA LEU A 577 -21.68 9.28 -10.14
C LEU A 577 -22.30 7.88 -10.30
N GLY A 578 -22.87 7.62 -11.48
CA GLY A 578 -23.38 6.30 -11.87
C GLY A 578 -24.35 5.72 -10.83
N ASP A 579 -24.01 4.53 -10.32
CA ASP A 579 -24.78 3.83 -9.29
C ASP A 579 -24.48 4.28 -7.84
N ALA A 580 -23.44 5.09 -7.60
CA ALA A 580 -23.13 5.64 -6.28
C ALA A 580 -24.33 6.45 -5.71
N ALA A 581 -25.09 7.10 -6.60
CA ALA A 581 -26.33 7.80 -6.28
C ALA A 581 -27.41 6.92 -5.61
N ASN A 582 -27.38 5.60 -5.82
CA ASN A 582 -28.33 4.63 -5.26
C ASN A 582 -27.75 3.83 -4.08
N ALA A 583 -26.43 3.82 -3.92
CA ALA A 583 -25.73 2.96 -2.97
C ALA A 583 -25.97 3.35 -1.51
N THR A 584 -25.78 2.39 -0.60
CA THR A 584 -25.58 2.68 0.83
C THR A 584 -24.11 3.04 1.03
N ASP A 585 -23.83 4.17 1.66
CA ASP A 585 -22.48 4.62 2.01
C ASP A 585 -21.84 3.82 3.16
N LEU A 586 -20.52 3.96 3.33
CA LEU A 586 -19.73 3.29 4.37
C LEU A 586 -19.74 4.05 5.72
N SER A 587 -20.66 5.01 5.97
CA SER A 587 -20.64 5.83 7.20
C SER A 587 -20.73 5.01 8.49
N ASP A 588 -21.33 3.83 8.45
CA ASP A 588 -21.37 2.90 9.58
C ASP A 588 -19.99 2.31 9.95
N LEU A 589 -18.93 2.52 9.16
CA LEU A 589 -17.56 2.20 9.57
C LEU A 589 -16.92 3.34 10.42
N PHE A 590 -17.61 4.48 10.58
CA PHE A 590 -17.09 5.69 11.23
C PHE A 590 -17.86 6.07 12.52
N VAL A 591 -17.21 6.84 13.41
CA VAL A 591 -17.86 7.52 14.56
C VAL A 591 -18.24 8.97 14.26
N SER A 592 -17.70 9.53 13.17
CA SER A 592 -17.99 10.84 12.64
C SER A 592 -17.83 10.76 11.13
N PHE A 593 -18.94 10.84 10.41
CA PHE A 593 -18.99 11.05 8.97
C PHE A 593 -19.47 12.50 8.71
N PRO A 594 -19.18 13.12 7.55
CA PRO A 594 -19.59 14.50 7.26
C PRO A 594 -21.11 14.77 7.31
#